data_AF-A0A1M5TRE2-F1
#
_entry.id   AF-A0A1M5TRE2-F1
#
_cell.length_a   1.000
_cell.length_b   1.000
_cell.length_c   1.000
_cell.angle_alpha   90.00
_cell.angle_beta   90.00
_cell.angle_gamma   90.00
#
_symmetry.space_group_name_H-M   'P 1'
#
loop_
_entity.id
_entity.type
_entity.pdbx_description
1 polymer ?
#
loop_
_entity_poly.entity_id
_entity_poly.type
_entity_poly.pdbx_seq_one_letter_code
_entity_poly.pdbx_strand_id
1 'polypeptide(L)' 'MAIWKCSVCGETKEGRCRPAKCPKCEAPKDKFIKEEVKESK' A
#
# COMPACT_ATOMS: atom_id res chain seq x y z
N MET A 1 11.84 3.03 -3.61
CA MET A 1 10.78 1.99 -3.48
C MET A 1 9.49 2.69 -3.08
N ALA A 2 8.32 2.22 -3.52
CA ALA A 2 7.05 2.79 -3.07
C ALA A 2 6.46 1.91 -1.96
N ILE A 3 5.88 2.51 -0.93
CA ILE A 3 5.11 1.78 0.08
C ILE A 3 3.63 1.90 -0.31
N TRP A 4 2.92 0.79 -0.29
CA TRP A 4 1.50 0.70 -0.58
C TRP A 4 0.79 0.35 0.71
N LYS A 5 0.04 1.30 1.27
CA LYS A 5 -0.77 1.05 2.46
C LYS A 5 -2.21 0.77 2.07
N CYS A 6 -2.77 -0.29 2.64
CA CYS A 6 -4.17 -0.61 2.49
C CYS A 6 -5.00 0.35 3.33
N SER A 7 -5.87 1.13 2.69
CA SER A 7 -6.79 2.05 3.38
C SER A 7 -7.93 1.34 4.12
N VAL A 8 -8.09 0.02 3.94
CA VAL A 8 -9.15 -0.78 4.59
C VAL A 8 -8.68 -1.37 5.91
N CYS A 9 -7.50 -2.01 5.92
CA CYS A 9 -6.99 -2.71 7.11
C CYS A 9 -5.68 -2.13 7.66
N GLY A 10 -5.08 -1.13 7.00
CA GLY A 10 -3.81 -0.53 7.39
C GLY A 10 -2.56 -1.28 6.94
N GLU A 11 -2.68 -2.41 6.24
CA GLU A 11 -1.54 -3.23 5.82
C GLU A 11 -0.61 -2.50 4.83
N THR A 12 0.68 -2.42 5.16
CA THR A 12 1.71 -1.79 4.32
C THR A 12 2.50 -2.84 3.53
N LYS A 13 2.65 -2.62 2.22
CA LYS A 13 3.42 -3.47 1.32
C LYS A 13 4.43 -2.63 0.55
N GLU A 14 5.69 -3.00 0.63
CA GLU A 14 6.77 -2.34 -0.10
C GLU A 14 6.92 -2.96 -1.49
N GLY A 15 6.97 -2.14 -2.53
CA GLY A 15 7.14 -2.63 -3.89
C GLY A 15 7.03 -1.55 -4.95
N ARG A 16 7.62 -1.81 -6.12
CA ARG A 16 7.50 -0.90 -7.27
C ARG A 16 6.08 -0.86 -7.83
N CYS A 17 5.36 -1.98 -7.74
CA CYS A 17 4.00 -2.13 -8.25
C CYS A 17 2.99 -2.26 -7.12
N ARG A 18 1.80 -1.72 -7.35
CA ARG A 18 0.66 -1.84 -6.44
C ARG A 18 0.16 -3.29 -6.41
N PRO A 19 0.00 -3.92 -5.23
CA PRO A 19 -0.50 -5.29 -5.13
C PRO A 19 -1.94 -5.39 -5.66
N ALA A 20 -2.26 -6.51 -6.33
CA ALA A 20 -3.58 -6.74 -6.94
C ALA A 20 -4.70 -6.88 -5.89
N LYS A 21 -4.38 -7.52 -4.76
CA LYS A 21 -5.26 -7.72 -3.61
C LYS A 21 -4.47 -7.60 -2.32
N CYS A 22 -5.13 -7.18 -1.25
CA CYS A 22 -4.54 -7.15 0.09
C CYS A 22 -4.41 -8.58 0.64
N PRO A 23 -3.24 -8.99 1.17
CA PRO A 23 -3.08 -10.32 1.76
C PRO A 23 -3.85 -10.49 3.07
N LYS A 24 -4.28 -9.39 3.71
CA LYS A 24 -4.90 -9.40 5.04
C LYS A 24 -6.43 -9.31 5.02
N CYS A 25 -6.96 -8.50 4.11
CA CYS A 25 -8.41 -8.24 4.01
C CYS A 25 -8.96 -8.46 2.60
N GLU A 26 -8.14 -8.96 1.67
CA GLU A 26 -8.51 -9.23 0.28
C GLU A 26 -9.03 -8.02 -0.52
N ALA A 27 -8.92 -6.81 0.05
CA ALA A 27 -9.33 -5.59 -0.60
C ALA A 27 -8.64 -5.40 -1.96
N PRO A 28 -9.35 -4.87 -2.97
CA PRO A 28 -8.80 -4.66 -4.30
C PRO A 28 -7.69 -3.60 -4.28
N LYS A 29 -6.82 -3.64 -5.30
CA LYS A 29 -5.72 -2.68 -5.51
C LYS A 29 -6.13 -1.20 -5.41
N ASP A 30 -7.39 -0.87 -5.72
CA ASP A 30 -7.92 0.49 -5.62
C ASP A 30 -7.92 1.04 -4.20
N LYS A 31 -7.98 0.16 -3.20
CA LYS A 31 -7.89 0.53 -1.78
C LYS A 31 -6.46 0.73 -1.29
N PHE A 32 -5.45 0.48 -2.12
CA PHE A 32 -4.06 0.74 -1.78
C PHE A 32 -3.67 2.18 -2.14
N ILE A 33 -3.27 2.92 -1.13
CA ILE A 33 -2.70 4.26 -1.26
C ILE A 33 -1.17 4.18 -1.25
N LYS A 34 -0.53 5.00 -2.09
CA LYS A 34 0.92 5.12 -2.13
C LYS A 34 1.35 5.96 -0.93
N GLU A 35 1.95 5.34 0.08
CA GLU A 35 2.71 6.05 1.09
C GLU A 35 4.10 6.33 0.51
N GLU A 36 4.23 7.51 -0.09
CA GLU A 36 5.54 8.09 -0.29
C GLU A 36 6.03 8.48 1.10
N VAL A 37 7.04 7.76 1.59
CA VAL A 37 7.80 8.20 2.76
C VAL A 37 8.37 9.55 2.34
N LYS A 38 7.70 10.62 2.73
CA LYS A 38 8.28 11.95 2.71
C LYS A 38 9.42 11.89 3.70
N GLU A 39 10.62 11.61 3.21
CA GLU A 39 11.85 12.06 3.85
C GLU A 39 11.77 13.58 3.96
N SER A 40 11.06 14.04 5.00
CA SER A 40 11.13 15.41 5.45
C SER A 40 12.38 15.47 6.31
N LYS A 41 13.48 15.79 5.63
CA LYS A 41 14.55 16.71 6.05
C LYS A 41 15.05 16.62 7.50
#